data_AF-A0A852K8P6-F1
#
_entry.id   AF-A0A852K8P6-F1
#
_cell.length_a   1.000
_cell.length_b   1.000
_cell.length_c   1.000
_cell.angle_alpha   90.00
_cell.angle_beta   90.00
_cell.angle_gamma   90.00
#
_symmetry.space_group_name_H-M   'P 1'
#
loop_
_entity.id
_entity.type
_entity.pdbx_description
1 polymer ?
#
loop_
_entity_poly.entity_id
_entity_poly.type
_entity_poly.pdbx_seq_one_letter_code
_entity_poly.pdbx_strand_id
1 'polypeptide(L)'
;GVWSEPLPACGEASCPVPQIQHGRILAARAAYAHRDTVTFQCDPGYAIRGHSEIQCQPNNTWEPPVPVCEQGKCPAGFTLPL
;
A
#
# COMPACT_ATOMS: atom_id res chain seq x y z
N GLY A 1 -1.13 33.21 -6.46
CA GLY A 1 -0.63 31.86 -6.72
C GLY A 1 -1.26 30.94 -5.72
N VAL A 2 -1.91 29.86 -6.17
CA VAL A 2 -2.44 28.83 -5.27
C VAL A 2 -1.31 27.86 -4.97
N TRP A 3 -0.86 27.82 -3.72
CA TRP A 3 0.07 26.80 -3.25
C TRP A 3 -0.78 25.59 -2.86
N SER A 4 -0.83 24.58 -3.73
CA SER A 4 -1.63 23.37 -3.53
C SER A 4 -0.73 22.16 -3.29
N GLU A 5 0.09 22.21 -2.25
CA GLU A 5 0.78 21.03 -1.72
C GLU A 5 0.65 21.06 -0.19
N PRO A 6 -0.05 20.08 0.44
CA PRO A 6 -0.15 20.03 1.89
C PRO A 6 1.26 19.89 2.48
N LEU A 7 1.54 20.78 3.44
CA LEU A 7 2.82 20.96 4.13
C LEU A 7 3.51 19.62 4.46
N PRO A 8 4.79 19.41 4.07
CA PRO A 8 5.55 18.27 4.58
C PRO A 8 5.67 18.45 6.10
N ALA A 9 5.21 17.46 6.86
CA ALA A 9 5.18 17.53 8.31
C ALA A 9 6.59 17.80 8.86
N CYS A 10 6.78 18.95 9.50
CA CYS A 10 7.95 19.23 10.32
C CYS A 10 7.91 18.32 11.55
N GLY A 11 8.54 17.15 11.42
CA GLY A 11 8.65 16.12 12.43
C GLY A 11 8.98 14.83 11.70
N GLU A 12 10.26 14.45 11.73
CA GLU A 12 10.89 13.36 10.98
C GLU A 12 9.93 12.22 10.60
N ALA A 13 9.31 12.32 9.42
CA ALA A 13 8.67 11.18 8.79
C ALA A 13 9.78 10.15 8.59
N SER A 14 9.70 9.06 9.33
CA SER A 14 10.74 8.05 9.30
C SER A 14 10.68 7.23 8.03
N CYS A 15 9.48 6.83 7.59
CA CYS A 15 9.33 6.11 6.33
C CYS A 15 8.63 6.97 5.27
N PRO A 16 9.06 6.89 3.99
CA PRO A 16 8.39 7.59 2.90
C PRO A 16 6.97 7.02 2.72
N VAL A 17 6.05 7.85 2.21
CA VAL A 17 4.69 7.39 1.91
C VAL A 17 4.75 6.30 0.84
N PRO A 18 4.32 5.05 1.12
CA PRO A 18 4.40 3.97 0.15
C PRO A 18 3.43 4.23 -1.01
N GLN A 19 3.77 3.73 -2.19
CA GLN A 19 2.96 3.86 -3.40
C GLN A 19 2.64 2.45 -3.91
N ILE A 20 1.38 2.19 -4.20
CA ILE A 20 0.90 0.90 -4.73
C ILE A 20 0.17 1.14 -6.05
N GLN A 21 0.44 0.30 -7.05
CA GLN A 21 -0.28 0.34 -8.33
C GLN A 21 -1.49 -0.60 -8.26
N HIS A 22 -2.61 -0.21 -8.88
CA HIS A 22 -3.85 -0.99 -8.88
C HIS A 22 -4.35 -1.37 -7.47
N GLY A 23 -4.13 -0.46 -6.54
CA GLY A 23 -4.55 -0.59 -5.16
C GLY A 23 -4.52 0.75 -4.43
N ARG A 24 -4.89 0.70 -3.15
CA ARG A 24 -4.98 1.85 -2.25
C ARG A 24 -4.52 1.48 -0.85
N ILE A 25 -4.06 2.48 -0.11
CA ILE A 25 -3.78 2.36 1.31
C ILE A 25 -5.08 2.61 2.07
N LEU A 26 -5.47 1.69 2.95
CA LEU A 26 -6.73 1.79 3.70
C LEU A 26 -6.74 2.96 4.70
N ALA A 27 -5.57 3.27 5.27
CA ALA A 27 -5.38 4.35 6.24
C ALA A 27 -4.19 5.22 5.86
N ALA A 28 -4.25 5.86 4.69
CA ALA A 28 -3.17 6.71 4.20
C ALA A 28 -2.91 7.90 5.15
N ARG A 29 -1.66 8.09 5.54
CA ARG A 29 -1.19 9.23 6.34
C ARG A 29 -0.19 10.05 5.53
N ALA A 30 -0.06 11.32 5.88
CA ALA A 30 0.95 12.21 5.29
C ALA A 30 2.38 11.86 5.74
N ALA A 31 2.54 11.18 6.88
CA ALA A 31 3.81 10.76 7.44
C ALA A 31 3.64 9.47 8.26
N TYR A 32 4.70 8.66 8.32
CA TYR A 32 4.76 7.42 9.09
C TYR A 32 6.01 7.39 9.97
N ALA A 33 5.83 7.06 11.25
CA ALA A 33 6.89 6.89 12.23
C ALA A 33 7.39 5.44 12.29
N HIS A 34 8.54 5.20 12.93
CA HIS A 34 8.99 3.82 13.20
C HIS A 34 7.92 3.04 13.95
N ARG A 35 7.73 1.78 13.52
CA ARG A 35 6.67 0.85 13.98
C ARG A 35 5.25 1.16 13.53
N ASP A 36 5.02 2.22 12.75
CA ASP A 36 3.72 2.39 12.08
C ASP A 36 3.50 1.27 11.06
N THR A 37 2.26 0.78 11.00
CA THR A 37 1.84 -0.21 10.01
C THR A 37 0.93 0.42 8.96
N VAL A 38 1.04 -0.12 7.75
CA VAL A 38 0.28 0.34 6.59
C VAL A 38 -0.37 -0.86 5.92
N THR A 39 -1.70 -0.83 5.86
CA THR A 39 -2.48 -1.88 5.21
C THR A 39 -2.89 -1.44 3.80
N PHE A 40 -2.69 -2.33 2.85
CA PHE A 40 -3.04 -2.16 1.44
C PHE A 40 -4.29 -2.94 1.08
N GLN A 41 -4.99 -2.44 0.09
CA GLN A 41 -6.12 -3.09 -0.54
C GLN A 41 -6.02 -2.90 -2.06
N CYS A 42 -6.07 -3.99 -2.82
CA CYS A 42 -6.10 -3.90 -4.27
C CYS A 42 -7.47 -3.48 -4.80
N ASP A 43 -7.45 -2.91 -6.00
CA ASP A 43 -8.66 -2.62 -6.76
C ASP A 43 -9.43 -3.91 -7.10
N PRO A 44 -10.75 -3.83 -7.33
CA PRO A 44 -11.55 -4.99 -7.71
C PRO A 44 -11.00 -5.68 -8.97
N GLY A 45 -10.81 -7.00 -8.90
CA GLY A 45 -10.18 -7.80 -9.96
C GLY A 45 -8.66 -7.97 -9.79
N TYR A 46 -8.06 -7.32 -8.80
CA TYR A 46 -6.65 -7.50 -8.43
C TYR A 46 -6.54 -8.18 -7.06
N ALA A 47 -5.52 -9.00 -6.90
CA ALA A 47 -5.18 -9.69 -5.67
C ALA A 47 -3.80 -9.23 -5.16
N ILE A 48 -3.68 -9.08 -3.84
CA ILE A 48 -2.39 -8.77 -3.21
C ILE A 48 -1.45 -9.96 -3.40
N ARG A 49 -0.27 -9.69 -3.97
CA ARG A 49 0.86 -10.60 -4.00
C ARG A 49 1.90 -10.15 -2.98
N GLY A 50 2.13 -10.98 -1.97
CA GLY A 50 3.02 -10.66 -0.84
C GLY A 50 2.21 -10.39 0.43
N HIS A 51 2.59 -9.35 1.17
CA HIS A 51 1.96 -9.01 2.45
C HIS A 51 1.02 -7.82 2.30
N SER A 52 -0.23 -7.97 2.76
CA SER A 52 -1.20 -6.87 2.74
C SER A 52 -0.92 -5.78 3.76
N GLU A 53 0.01 -6.02 4.67
CA GLU A 53 0.44 -5.08 5.70
C GLU A 53 1.96 -5.03 5.74
N ILE A 54 2.49 -3.82 5.85
CA ILE A 54 3.92 -3.54 5.99
C ILE A 54 4.14 -2.67 7.22
N GLN A 55 5.34 -2.73 7.80
CA GLN A 55 5.71 -1.95 8.97
C GLN A 55 6.92 -1.05 8.67
N CYS A 56 6.90 0.17 9.18
CA CYS A 56 8.01 1.08 9.10
C CYS A 56 9.11 0.65 10.07
N GLN A 57 10.27 0.31 9.53
CA GLN A 57 11.42 -0.13 10.30
C GLN A 57 12.24 1.05 10.82
N PRO A 58 13.03 0.86 11.89
CA PRO A 58 13.94 1.89 12.39
C PRO A 58 14.99 2.34 11.36
N ASN A 59 15.24 1.54 10.33
CA ASN A 59 16.12 1.89 9.21
C ASN A 59 15.43 2.72 8.11
N ASN A 60 14.27 3.31 8.40
CA ASN A 60 13.52 4.16 7.46
C ASN A 60 13.03 3.39 6.20
N THR A 61 12.93 2.07 6.31
CA THR A 61 12.49 1.16 5.25
C THR A 61 11.19 0.47 5.62
N TRP A 62 10.44 0.06 4.60
CA TRP A 62 9.24 -0.73 4.78
C TRP A 62 9.57 -2.22 4.75
N GLU A 63 9.20 -2.93 5.81
CA GLU A 63 9.31 -4.39 5.85
C GLU A 63 8.03 -5.04 6.37
N PRO A 64 7.50 -6.07 5.69
CA PRO A 64 7.90 -6.56 4.35
C PRO A 64 7.79 -5.46 3.25
N PRO A 65 8.40 -5.65 2.07
CA PRO A 65 8.33 -4.66 0.99
C PRO A 65 6.88 -4.43 0.52
N VAL A 66 6.65 -3.28 -0.09
CA VAL A 66 5.32 -2.87 -0.59
C VAL A 66 4.75 -3.97 -1.51
N PRO A 67 3.53 -4.46 -1.25
CA PRO A 67 2.94 -5.53 -2.05
C PRO A 67 2.62 -5.07 -3.47
N VAL A 68 2.52 -6.04 -4.37
CA VAL A 68 2.09 -5.82 -5.75
C VAL A 68 0.65 -6.30 -5.90
N CYS A 69 -0.22 -5.46 -6.45
CA CYS A 69 -1.54 -5.88 -6.89
C CYS A 69 -1.42 -6.54 -8.26
N GLU A 70 -1.52 -7.85 -8.30
CA GLU A 70 -1.57 -8.59 -9.56
C GLU A 70 -3.02 -8.80 -9.95
N GLN A 71 -3.34 -8.58 -11.23
CA GLN A 71 -4.67 -8.89 -11.72
C GLN A 71 -4.89 -10.38 -11.49
N GLY A 72 -5.93 -10.70 -10.71
CA GLY A 72 -6.32 -12.07 -10.52
C GLY A 72 -6.65 -12.61 -11.91
N LYS A 73 -5.85 -13.54 -12.42
CA LYS A 73 -6.31 -14.36 -13.52
C LYS A 73 -7.52 -15.09 -12.97
N CYS A 74 -8.72 -14.58 -13.25
CA CYS A 74 -9.89 -15.42 -13.22
C CYS A 74 -9.48 -16.69 -13.99
N PRO A 75 -9.58 -17.90 -13.42
CA PRO A 75 -9.77 -19.03 -14.29
C PRO A 75 -11.05 -18.71 -15.06
N ALA A 76 -10.88 -18.25 -16.30
CA ALA A 76 -11.97 -18.20 -17.25
C ALA A 76 -12.52 -19.62 -17.33
N GLY A 77 -13.65 -19.87 -16.67
CA GLY A 77 -14.36 -21.13 -16.75
C GLY A 77 -14.06 -22.15 -15.65
N PHE A 78 -14.35 -21.84 -14.39
CA PHE A 78 -15.00 -22.88 -13.57
C PHE A 78 -16.49 -22.91 -13.94
N THR A 79 -16.77 -23.39 -15.14
CA THR A 79 -18.10 -23.89 -15.49
C THR A 79 -18.34 -25.05 -14.53
N LEU A 80 -19.17 -24.84 -13.53
CA LEU A 80 -19.65 -25.90 -12.64
C LEU A 80 -20.35 -26.94 -13.53
N PRO A 81 -19.86 -28.18 -13.69
CA PRO A 81 -20.70 -29.20 -14.29
C PRO A 81 -21.82 -29.52 -13.30
N LEU A 82 -23.06 -29.35 -13.77
CA LEU A 82 -24.28 -29.88 -13.15
C LEU A 82 -24.20 -31.39 -12.96
#